data_AF-A0A7X8U5J2-F1
#
_entry.id   AF-A0A7X8U5J2-F1
#
_cell.length_a   1.000
_cell.length_b   1.000
_cell.length_c   1.000
_cell.angle_alpha   90.00
_cell.angle_beta   90.00
_cell.angle_gamma   90.00
#
_symmetry.space_group_name_H-M   'P 1'
#
loop_
_entity.id
_entity.type
_entity.pdbx_description
1 polymer ?
#
loop_
_entity_poly.entity_id
_entity_poly.type
_entity_poly.pdbx_seq_one_letter_code
_entity_poly.pdbx_strand_id
1 'polypeptide(L)'
;MKILLVQPKMNKRPMDTNLKTRMSPSLALLTLLNLTPAGHETTIINENAEKINYDCGADLVGITITLDVMPRACQIAAEFRGRGIPVVAGGIHVTCCPEDCKPHFNAICIGPAERVWAKIIQDAEVGALQQEYCDTRGFRGDEIVAPMYGDTEQKKYLCLWHNRNTANGKLKIQQ
;
A
#
# COMPACT_ATOMS: atom_id res chain seq x y z
N MET A 1 -13.60 -8.09 6.42
CA MET A 1 -13.28 -6.75 6.98
C MET A 1 -13.06 -5.71 5.89
N LYS A 2 -13.04 -4.42 6.22
CA LYS A 2 -12.63 -3.30 5.35
C LYS A 2 -11.15 -2.97 5.56
N ILE A 3 -10.35 -3.12 4.52
CA ILE A 3 -8.90 -2.89 4.53
C ILE A 3 -8.57 -1.66 3.69
N LEU A 4 -7.87 -0.70 4.28
CA LEU A 4 -7.35 0.45 3.59
C LEU A 4 -5.84 0.30 3.37
N LEU A 5 -5.42 0.32 2.11
CA LEU A 5 -4.02 0.31 1.71
C LEU A 5 -3.58 1.71 1.30
N VAL A 6 -2.57 2.25 1.99
CA VAL A 6 -2.13 3.63 1.83
C VAL A 6 -0.71 3.68 1.26
N GLN A 7 -0.56 4.46 0.19
CA GLN A 7 0.73 4.96 -0.27
C GLN A 7 0.87 6.41 0.24
N PRO A 8 1.77 6.67 1.20
CA PRO A 8 1.98 8.01 1.73
C PRO A 8 2.53 8.99 0.69
N LYS A 9 2.36 10.28 0.98
CA LYS A 9 2.84 11.36 0.13
C LYS A 9 4.37 11.44 0.18
N MET A 10 4.96 11.47 -1.00
CA MET A 10 6.41 11.57 -1.16
C MET A 10 6.89 13.00 -0.94
N ASN A 11 8.09 13.13 -0.37
CA ASN A 11 8.79 14.40 -0.31
C ASN A 11 9.42 14.66 -1.67
N LYS A 12 8.95 15.70 -2.36
CA LYS A 12 9.46 16.02 -3.69
C LYS A 12 10.87 16.55 -3.61
N ARG A 13 11.74 16.02 -4.47
CA ARG A 13 13.04 16.64 -4.73
C ARG A 13 12.84 17.89 -5.60
N PRO A 14 13.79 18.84 -5.62
CA PRO A 14 13.65 20.06 -6.41
C PRO A 14 13.32 19.85 -7.91
N MET A 15 13.70 18.70 -8.48
CA MET A 15 13.46 18.34 -9.89
C MET A 15 12.22 17.43 -10.09
N ASP A 16 11.45 17.14 -9.04
CA ASP A 16 10.31 16.23 -9.15
C ASP A 16 9.00 16.96 -9.47
N THR A 17 8.42 16.59 -10.61
CA THR A 17 7.10 17.04 -11.03
C THR A 17 6.00 16.22 -10.35
N ASN A 18 4.85 16.84 -10.08
CA ASN A 18 3.62 16.14 -9.66
C ASN A 18 3.21 14.97 -10.57
N LEU A 19 3.62 15.01 -11.83
CA LEU A 19 3.31 13.97 -12.79
C LEU A 19 3.91 12.64 -12.37
N LYS A 20 5.17 12.63 -11.91
CA LYS A 20 5.92 11.41 -11.59
C LYS A 20 5.22 10.57 -10.52
N THR A 21 4.70 11.22 -9.49
CA THR A 21 4.02 10.56 -8.36
C THR A 21 2.62 10.05 -8.70
N ARG A 22 2.10 10.39 -9.90
CA ARG A 22 0.82 9.93 -10.45
C ARG A 22 0.97 9.10 -11.73
N MET A 23 2.21 8.75 -12.11
CA MET A 23 2.44 7.97 -13.34
C MET A 23 1.95 6.54 -13.19
N SER A 24 2.30 5.87 -12.08
CA SER A 24 2.02 4.45 -11.85
C SER A 24 1.51 4.21 -10.43
N PRO A 25 0.59 3.25 -10.23
CA PRO A 25 0.25 2.76 -8.90
C PRO A 25 1.44 2.10 -8.22
N SER A 26 1.35 2.01 -6.89
CA SER A 26 2.26 1.18 -6.10
C SER A 26 2.02 -0.29 -6.44
N LEU A 27 3.00 -0.93 -7.07
CA LEU A 27 2.94 -2.34 -7.39
C LEU A 27 2.78 -3.20 -6.13
N ALA A 28 3.43 -2.81 -5.03
CA ALA A 28 3.30 -3.51 -3.76
C ALA A 28 1.83 -3.54 -3.28
N LEU A 29 1.11 -2.41 -3.37
CA LEU A 29 -0.29 -2.36 -2.94
C LEU A 29 -1.21 -3.14 -3.89
N LEU A 30 -0.92 -3.16 -5.19
CA LEU A 30 -1.66 -4.00 -6.15
C LEU A 30 -1.41 -5.50 -5.93
N THR A 31 -0.21 -5.87 -5.52
CA THR A 31 0.09 -7.25 -5.12
C THR A 31 -0.64 -7.62 -3.84
N LEU A 32 -0.67 -6.74 -2.83
CA LEU A 32 -1.47 -6.95 -1.62
C LEU A 32 -2.96 -7.10 -1.93
N LEU A 33 -3.49 -6.32 -2.89
CA LEU A 33 -4.87 -6.45 -3.33
C LEU A 33 -5.17 -7.86 -3.88
N ASN A 34 -4.23 -8.48 -4.59
CA ASN A 34 -4.37 -9.85 -5.09
C ASN A 34 -4.20 -10.90 -3.98
N LEU A 35 -3.32 -10.63 -3.01
CA LEU A 35 -3.04 -11.53 -1.88
C LEU A 35 -4.15 -11.51 -0.82
N THR A 36 -4.96 -10.46 -0.77
CA THR A 36 -6.06 -10.36 0.20
C THR A 36 -7.09 -11.48 -0.03
N PRO A 37 -7.40 -12.30 0.99
CA PRO A 37 -8.38 -13.37 0.87
C PRO A 37 -9.78 -12.86 0.47
N ALA A 38 -10.58 -13.72 -0.16
CA ALA A 38 -11.96 -13.38 -0.51
C ALA A 38 -12.80 -13.02 0.74
N GLY A 39 -13.80 -12.15 0.57
CA GLY A 39 -14.67 -11.68 1.67
C GLY A 39 -14.19 -10.39 2.36
N HIS A 40 -13.04 -9.85 1.95
CA HIS A 40 -12.54 -8.57 2.44
C HIS A 40 -12.73 -7.48 1.38
N GLU A 41 -13.13 -6.29 1.81
CA GLU A 41 -13.23 -5.11 0.96
C GLU A 41 -11.91 -4.34 1.08
N THR A 42 -11.13 -4.26 -0.01
CA THR A 42 -9.83 -3.58 0.00
C THR A 42 -9.88 -2.33 -0.88
N THR A 43 -9.45 -1.20 -0.33
CA THR A 43 -9.34 0.07 -1.06
C THR A 43 -7.90 0.56 -1.04
N ILE A 44 -7.40 1.05 -2.18
CA ILE A 44 -6.10 1.70 -2.29
C ILE A 44 -6.27 3.21 -2.32
N ILE A 45 -5.48 3.92 -1.51
CA ILE A 45 -5.34 5.37 -1.53
C ILE A 45 -3.89 5.73 -1.81
N ASN A 46 -3.70 6.55 -2.86
CA ASN A 46 -2.43 7.21 -3.11
C ASN A 46 -2.52 8.67 -2.65
N GLU A 47 -1.85 8.99 -1.54
CA GLU A 47 -1.88 10.33 -0.95
C GLU A 47 -1.27 11.42 -1.87
N ASN A 48 -0.48 11.02 -2.87
CA ASN A 48 0.04 11.94 -3.89
C ASN A 48 -1.05 12.39 -4.88
N ALA A 49 -2.10 11.60 -5.04
CA ALA A 49 -3.22 11.84 -5.96
C ALA A 49 -4.43 12.42 -5.24
N GLU A 50 -4.79 11.87 -4.08
CA GLU A 50 -6.00 12.19 -3.32
C GLU A 50 -5.69 12.33 -1.81
N LYS A 51 -6.62 12.93 -1.04
CA LYS A 51 -6.46 13.06 0.41
C LYS A 51 -6.94 11.80 1.12
N ILE A 52 -6.29 11.43 2.20
CA ILE A 52 -6.73 10.32 3.06
C ILE A 52 -7.98 10.78 3.83
N ASN A 53 -9.05 10.00 3.72
CA ASN A 53 -10.20 10.12 4.61
C ASN A 53 -10.00 9.21 5.83
N TYR A 54 -9.74 9.81 6.99
CA TYR A 54 -9.54 9.07 8.24
C TYR A 54 -10.85 8.53 8.84
N ASP A 55 -11.99 9.01 8.37
CA ASP A 55 -13.34 8.60 8.77
C ASP A 55 -13.96 7.56 7.80
N CYS A 56 -13.12 6.82 7.07
CA CYS A 56 -13.56 5.86 6.04
C CYS A 56 -14.16 4.55 6.61
N GLY A 57 -14.13 4.35 7.92
CA GLY A 57 -14.62 3.12 8.55
C GLY A 57 -13.81 1.88 8.17
N ALA A 58 -12.49 2.02 8.02
CA ALA A 58 -11.58 0.90 7.82
C ALA A 58 -11.41 0.11 9.13
N ASP A 59 -11.35 -1.21 9.03
CA ASP A 59 -11.07 -2.12 10.13
C ASP A 59 -9.56 -2.38 10.29
N LEU A 60 -8.79 -2.19 9.21
CA LEU A 60 -7.34 -2.37 9.17
C LEU A 60 -6.72 -1.42 8.14
N VAL A 61 -5.56 -0.85 8.47
CA VAL A 61 -4.79 -0.01 7.56
C VAL A 61 -3.44 -0.63 7.28
N GLY A 62 -3.12 -0.86 6.00
CA GLY A 62 -1.79 -1.25 5.53
C GLY A 62 -1.07 -0.05 4.92
N ILE A 63 0.15 0.26 5.37
CA ILE A 63 0.96 1.36 4.84
C ILE A 63 2.22 0.80 4.19
N THR A 64 2.45 1.14 2.92
CA THR A 64 3.74 0.85 2.26
C THR A 64 4.72 2.00 2.48
N ILE A 65 5.86 1.71 3.11
CA ILE A 65 6.86 2.69 3.51
C ILE A 65 8.11 2.53 2.65
N THR A 66 8.36 3.54 1.82
CA THR A 66 9.66 3.79 1.20
C THR A 66 10.53 4.68 2.10
N LEU A 67 11.79 4.85 1.76
CA LEU A 67 12.78 5.57 2.57
C LEU A 67 12.33 6.99 2.98
N ASP A 68 11.78 7.77 2.05
CA ASP A 68 11.49 9.20 2.23
C ASP A 68 10.16 9.51 2.93
N VAL A 69 9.31 8.49 3.10
CA VAL A 69 7.93 8.68 3.57
C VAL A 69 7.69 8.25 5.02
N MET A 70 8.71 7.73 5.70
CA MET A 70 8.60 7.27 7.08
C MET A 70 7.97 8.31 8.04
N PRO A 71 8.41 9.59 8.07
CA PRO A 71 7.79 10.60 8.94
C PRO A 71 6.29 10.79 8.66
N ARG A 72 5.88 10.74 7.38
CA ARG A 72 4.48 10.87 6.99
C ARG A 72 3.68 9.62 7.36
N ALA A 73 4.26 8.44 7.17
CA ALA A 73 3.65 7.17 7.57
C ALA A 73 3.37 7.13 9.09
N CYS A 74 4.29 7.62 9.93
CA CYS A 74 4.06 7.71 11.37
C CYS A 74 2.90 8.63 11.73
N GLN A 75 2.73 9.76 11.02
CA GLN A 75 1.58 10.66 11.24
C GLN A 75 0.26 9.97 10.86
N ILE A 76 0.22 9.32 9.70
CA ILE A 76 -0.97 8.56 9.24
C ILE A 76 -1.30 7.46 10.25
N ALA A 77 -0.29 6.74 10.73
CA ALA A 77 -0.48 5.68 11.71
C ALA A 77 -1.01 6.22 13.04
N ALA A 78 -0.48 7.34 13.54
CA ALA A 78 -0.95 7.97 14.77
C ALA A 78 -2.44 8.36 14.68
N GLU A 79 -2.86 8.92 13.55
CA GLU A 79 -4.27 9.30 13.31
C GLU A 79 -5.21 8.08 13.34
N PHE A 80 -4.88 7.00 12.62
CA PHE A 80 -5.70 5.78 12.62
C PHE A 80 -5.67 5.05 13.96
N ARG A 81 -4.50 4.95 14.61
CA ARG A 81 -4.37 4.35 15.95
C ARG A 81 -5.15 5.12 17.01
N GLY A 82 -5.17 6.44 16.95
CA GLY A 82 -5.97 7.29 17.83
C GLY A 82 -7.48 7.04 17.70
N ARG A 83 -7.91 6.48 16.57
CA ARG A 83 -9.29 6.06 16.29
C ARG A 83 -9.55 4.58 16.61
N GLY A 84 -8.57 3.88 17.19
CA GLY A 84 -8.67 2.46 17.51
C GLY A 84 -8.52 1.52 16.31
N ILE A 85 -8.12 2.03 15.14
CA ILE A 85 -7.94 1.22 13.93
C ILE A 85 -6.49 0.72 13.89
N PRO A 86 -6.25 -0.60 13.82
CA PRO A 86 -4.91 -1.16 13.75
C PRO A 86 -4.21 -0.80 12.44
N VAL A 87 -2.91 -0.51 12.54
CA VAL A 87 -2.07 -0.12 11.41
C VAL A 87 -0.88 -1.07 11.25
N VAL A 88 -0.73 -1.63 10.06
CA VAL A 88 0.36 -2.50 9.64
C VAL A 88 1.27 -1.75 8.68
N ALA A 89 2.58 -1.75 8.95
CA ALA A 89 3.57 -1.17 8.04
C ALA A 89 4.33 -2.26 7.28
N GLY A 90 4.58 -2.02 6.00
CA GLY A 90 5.44 -2.86 5.16
C GLY A 90 6.29 -2.01 4.21
N GLY A 91 7.02 -2.68 3.32
CA GLY A 91 7.88 -2.03 2.34
C GLY A 91 9.36 -2.05 2.71
N ILE A 92 10.18 -1.47 1.82
CA ILE A 92 11.63 -1.61 1.89
C ILE A 92 12.23 -0.98 3.15
N HIS A 93 11.68 0.15 3.61
CA HIS A 93 12.20 0.80 4.81
C HIS A 93 11.97 -0.04 6.06
N VAL A 94 10.77 -0.63 6.20
CA VAL A 94 10.43 -1.54 7.31
C VAL A 94 11.34 -2.76 7.32
N THR A 95 11.65 -3.30 6.14
CA THR A 95 12.54 -4.47 6.01
C THR A 95 13.99 -4.13 6.40
N CYS A 96 14.49 -2.94 6.04
CA CYS A 96 15.85 -2.53 6.35
C CYS A 96 16.03 -2.02 7.79
N CYS A 97 15.03 -1.33 8.34
CA CYS A 97 15.08 -0.64 9.63
C CYS A 97 13.84 -0.98 10.49
N PRO A 98 13.64 -2.26 10.87
CA PRO A 98 12.44 -2.68 11.58
C PRO A 98 12.32 -2.03 12.97
N GLU A 99 13.43 -1.90 13.70
CA GLU A 99 13.45 -1.31 15.06
C GLU A 99 12.91 0.12 15.08
N ASP A 100 13.20 0.92 14.05
CA ASP A 100 12.71 2.30 13.94
C ASP A 100 11.21 2.35 13.66
N CYS A 101 10.63 1.28 13.14
CA CYS A 101 9.21 1.21 12.77
C CYS A 101 8.32 0.72 13.91
N LYS A 102 8.78 -0.26 14.71
CA LYS A 102 7.99 -0.94 15.76
C LYS A 102 7.22 -0.01 16.71
N PRO A 103 7.74 1.14 17.16
CA PRO A 103 7.00 2.03 18.08
C PRO A 103 5.78 2.70 17.44
N HIS A 104 5.78 2.84 16.12
CA HIS A 104 4.82 3.67 15.39
C HIS A 104 3.63 2.89 14.81
N PHE A 105 3.73 1.57 14.69
CA PHE A 105 2.70 0.72 14.08
C PHE A 105 2.26 -0.40 15.03
N ASN A 106 1.08 -0.97 14.80
CA ASN A 106 0.60 -2.13 15.57
C ASN A 106 1.32 -3.41 15.17
N ALA A 107 1.66 -3.53 13.88
CA ALA A 107 2.42 -4.64 13.33
C ALA A 107 3.34 -4.15 12.21
N ILE A 108 4.45 -4.85 12.01
CA ILE A 108 5.35 -4.63 10.88
C ILE A 108 5.57 -5.91 10.06
N CYS A 109 5.61 -5.76 8.75
CA CYS A 109 5.90 -6.80 7.77
C CYS A 109 7.33 -6.64 7.27
N ILE A 110 8.19 -7.61 7.60
CA ILE A 110 9.62 -7.65 7.26
C ILE A 110 9.81 -8.68 6.15
N GLY A 111 10.23 -8.22 4.97
CA GLY A 111 10.38 -9.06 3.79
C GLY A 111 9.13 -9.12 2.88
N PRO A 112 9.09 -10.05 1.91
CA PRO A 112 7.94 -10.31 1.05
C PRO A 112 6.64 -10.54 1.82
N ALA A 113 5.56 -9.94 1.32
CA ALA A 113 4.25 -10.03 1.95
C ALA A 113 3.48 -11.30 1.54
N GLU A 114 3.91 -11.97 0.48
CA GLU A 114 3.23 -13.10 -0.18
C GLU A 114 2.88 -14.23 0.80
N ARG A 115 3.78 -14.57 1.73
CA ARG A 115 3.54 -15.64 2.71
C ARG A 115 2.92 -15.18 4.01
N VAL A 116 2.96 -13.88 4.30
CA VAL A 116 2.60 -13.33 5.62
C VAL A 116 1.30 -12.53 5.62
N TRP A 117 0.89 -11.96 4.49
CA TRP A 117 -0.26 -11.05 4.40
C TRP A 117 -1.57 -11.72 4.82
N ALA A 118 -1.82 -12.95 4.37
CA ALA A 118 -3.02 -13.69 4.76
C ALA A 118 -3.09 -13.92 6.27
N LYS A 119 -1.94 -14.20 6.90
CA LYS A 119 -1.85 -14.38 8.36
C LYS A 119 -2.07 -13.06 9.11
N ILE A 120 -1.51 -11.95 8.61
CA ILE A 120 -1.72 -10.62 9.18
C ILE A 120 -3.22 -10.28 9.21
N ILE A 121 -3.93 -10.55 8.12
CA ILE A 121 -5.38 -10.33 8.02
C ILE A 121 -6.12 -11.20 9.05
N GLN A 122 -5.82 -12.50 9.09
CA GLN A 122 -6.46 -13.42 10.04
C GLN A 122 -6.25 -12.99 11.50
N ASP A 123 -5.02 -12.62 11.86
CA ASP A 123 -4.69 -12.14 13.20
C ASP A 123 -5.38 -10.80 13.51
N ALA A 124 -5.55 -9.93 12.52
CA ALA A 124 -6.30 -8.68 12.66
C ALA A 124 -7.80 -8.90 12.94
N GLU A 125 -8.43 -9.87 12.28
CA GLU A 125 -9.86 -10.16 12.46
C GLU A 125 -10.19 -10.64 13.88
N VAL A 126 -9.29 -11.39 14.51
CA VAL A 126 -9.47 -11.90 15.88
C VAL A 126 -8.85 -10.99 16.94
N GLY A 127 -8.29 -9.83 16.56
CA GLY A 127 -7.67 -8.89 17.49
C GLY A 127 -6.35 -9.39 18.10
N ALA A 128 -5.64 -10.29 17.42
CA ALA A 128 -4.41 -10.95 17.88
C ALA A 128 -3.18 -10.59 17.02
N LEU A 129 -3.14 -9.36 16.48
CA LEU A 129 -1.99 -8.88 15.70
C LEU A 129 -0.68 -9.02 16.49
N GLN A 130 0.30 -9.64 15.86
CA GLN A 130 1.67 -9.71 16.34
C GLN A 130 2.40 -8.43 15.98
N GLN A 131 3.37 -8.03 16.80
CA GLN A 131 4.17 -6.85 16.51
C GLN A 131 5.02 -7.01 15.25
N GLU A 132 5.44 -8.24 14.93
CA GLU A 132 6.36 -8.54 13.84
C GLU A 132 5.92 -9.77 13.05
N TYR A 133 5.91 -9.63 11.73
CA TYR A 133 5.74 -10.71 10.76
C TYR A 133 6.96 -10.70 9.84
N CYS A 134 7.78 -11.74 9.91
CA CYS A 134 9.04 -11.80 9.17
C CYS A 134 9.09 -13.05 8.29
N ASP A 135 9.32 -12.84 6.99
CA ASP A 135 9.68 -13.90 6.07
C ASP A 135 10.76 -13.44 5.10
N THR A 136 12.01 -13.81 5.36
CA THR A 136 13.18 -13.36 4.58
C THR A 136 14.00 -14.51 4.01
N ARG A 137 13.68 -15.76 4.34
CA ARG A 137 14.51 -16.92 3.99
C ARG A 137 13.88 -17.75 2.87
N GLY A 138 14.70 -18.04 1.86
CA GLY A 138 14.32 -18.97 0.79
C GLY A 138 13.09 -18.53 0.00
N PHE A 139 12.88 -17.22 -0.16
CA PHE A 139 11.87 -16.69 -1.08
C PHE A 139 12.31 -16.94 -2.51
N ARG A 140 11.45 -17.56 -3.31
CA ARG A 140 11.75 -17.92 -4.69
C ARG A 140 10.91 -17.13 -5.67
N GLY A 141 11.42 -16.95 -6.89
CA GLY A 141 10.74 -16.16 -7.92
C GLY A 141 9.39 -16.73 -8.36
N ASP A 142 9.17 -18.04 -8.22
CA ASP A 142 7.92 -18.72 -8.53
C ASP A 142 6.77 -18.37 -7.57
N GLU A 143 7.08 -17.77 -6.42
CA GLU A 143 6.11 -17.37 -5.41
C GLU A 143 5.63 -15.93 -5.59
N ILE A 144 6.22 -15.19 -6.52
CA ILE A 144 5.86 -13.80 -6.81
C ILE A 144 4.45 -13.77 -7.40
N VAL A 145 3.54 -13.13 -6.66
CA VAL A 145 2.16 -12.97 -7.10
C VAL A 145 2.06 -11.75 -8.01
N ALA A 146 1.36 -11.92 -9.14
CA ALA A 146 1.12 -10.84 -10.08
C ALA A 146 0.27 -9.73 -9.42
N PRO A 147 0.59 -8.44 -9.66
CA PRO A 147 -0.24 -7.34 -9.15
C PRO A 147 -1.62 -7.35 -9.81
N MET A 148 -2.67 -7.08 -9.02
CA MET A 148 -4.04 -6.98 -9.52
C MET A 148 -4.32 -5.56 -10.02
N TYR A 149 -4.47 -5.37 -11.33
CA TYR A 149 -4.89 -4.10 -11.93
C TYR A 149 -6.42 -3.98 -11.97
N GLY A 150 -7.02 -3.30 -11.01
CA GLY A 150 -8.46 -3.00 -11.02
C GLY A 150 -8.86 -1.86 -11.96
N ASP A 151 -10.13 -1.79 -12.36
CA ASP A 151 -10.67 -0.75 -13.25
C ASP A 151 -10.63 0.67 -12.68
N THR A 152 -10.76 0.80 -11.36
CA THR A 152 -10.76 2.07 -10.62
C THR A 152 -9.36 2.71 -10.59
N GLU A 153 -8.33 1.90 -10.42
CA GLU A 153 -6.93 2.35 -10.40
C GLU A 153 -6.49 2.83 -11.80
N GLN A 154 -7.00 2.20 -12.86
CA GLN A 154 -6.62 2.56 -14.24
C GLN A 154 -6.96 4.00 -14.65
N LYS A 155 -7.98 4.62 -14.02
CA LYS A 155 -8.34 6.03 -14.30
C LYS A 155 -7.51 7.03 -13.50
N LYS A 156 -6.96 6.61 -12.35
CA LYS A 156 -6.19 7.46 -11.44
C LYS A 156 -4.76 7.68 -11.91
N TYR A 157 -4.21 6.74 -12.69
CA TYR A 157 -2.81 6.75 -13.12
C TYR A 157 -2.65 6.96 -14.63
N LEU A 158 -1.72 7.84 -14.99
CA LEU A 158 -1.53 8.26 -16.39
C LEU A 158 -1.13 7.11 -17.32
N CYS A 159 -0.24 6.20 -16.87
CA CYS A 159 0.24 5.11 -17.72
C CYS A 159 -0.85 4.07 -18.03
N LEU A 160 -1.76 3.84 -17.07
CA LEU A 160 -2.87 2.91 -17.24
C LEU A 160 -3.97 3.51 -18.11
N TRP A 161 -4.19 4.83 -18.01
CA TRP A 161 -5.11 5.55 -18.89
C TRP A 161 -4.66 5.50 -20.35
N HIS A 162 -3.37 5.74 -20.62
CA HIS A 162 -2.85 5.79 -21.99
C HIS A 162 -2.94 4.43 -22.71
N ASN A 163 -2.64 3.33 -22.01
CA ASN A 163 -2.71 1.98 -22.58
C ASN A 163 -4.12 1.62 -23.08
N ARG A 164 -5.16 2.17 -22.45
CA ARG A 164 -6.56 2.01 -22.86
C ARG A 164 -6.87 2.76 -24.17
N ASN A 165 -6.23 3.90 -24.43
CA ASN A 165 -6.47 4.70 -25.63
C ASN A 165 -5.68 4.21 -26.85
N THR A 166 -4.49 3.62 -26.64
CA THR A 166 -3.75 2.90 -27.69
C THR A 166 -4.45 1.58 -28.06
N ALA A 167 -4.89 0.78 -27.09
CA ALA A 167 -5.57 -0.49 -27.36
C ALA A 167 -6.94 -0.33 -28.04
N ASN A 168 -7.63 0.81 -27.84
CA ASN A 168 -8.91 1.13 -28.48
C ASN A 168 -8.80 2.06 -29.71
N GLY A 169 -7.59 2.27 -30.24
CA GLY A 169 -7.38 3.04 -31.49
C GLY A 169 -7.83 4.51 -31.44
N LYS A 170 -7.94 5.13 -30.26
CA LYS A 170 -8.41 6.51 -30.08
C LYS A 170 -7.40 7.34 -29.29
N LEU A 171 -6.25 7.61 -29.89
CA LEU A 171 -5.38 8.71 -29.46
C LEU A 171 -5.60 9.92 -30.38
N LYS A 172 -6.54 10.78 -30.00
CA LYS A 172 -6.48 12.19 -30.40
C LYS A 172 -5.71 12.94 -29.32
N ILE A 173 -4.46 13.26 -29.62
CA ILE A 173 -3.63 14.18 -28.84
C ILE A 173 -4.27 15.56 -29.04
N GLN A 174 -4.92 16.12 -28.01
CA GLN A 174 -5.24 17.55 -27.99
C GLN A 174 -4.02 18.29 -27.46
N GLN A 175 -3.51 19.19 -28.31
CA GLN A 175 -2.46 20.16 -27.99
C GLN A 175 -2.97 21.22 -27.01
#